data_AF-A0A847AT11-F1
#
_entry.id   AF-A0A847AT11-F1
#
_cell.length_a   1.000
_cell.length_b   1.000
_cell.length_c   1.000
_cell.angle_alpha   90.00
_cell.angle_beta   90.00
_cell.angle_gamma   90.00
#
_symmetry.space_group_name_H-M   'P 1'
#
loop_
_entity.id
_entity.type
_entity.pdbx_description
1 polymer ?
#
loop_
_entity_poly.entity_id
_entity_poly.type
_entity_poly.pdbx_seq_one_letter_code
_entity_poly.pdbx_strand_id
1 'polypeptide(L)' 'MIKKCAQDMNFEDFKDALTSEMLNELTQMNISYQKAYSLFQNMCRESKHGDEDDIGTMDSIVRNIILDYTDELK' A
#
# COMPACT_ATOMS: atom_id res chain seq x y z
N MET A 1 -2.22 -4.32 20.55
CA MET A 1 -2.23 -3.78 19.17
C MET A 1 -0.83 -3.34 18.85
N ILE A 2 -0.10 -4.14 18.10
CA ILE A 2 1.27 -3.81 17.73
C ILE A 2 1.17 -2.69 16.69
N LYS A 3 1.53 -1.46 17.08
CA LYS A 3 1.82 -0.38 16.13
C LYS A 3 3.09 -0.76 15.39
N LYS A 4 3.01 -1.72 14.45
CA LYS A 4 4.06 -1.87 13.44
C LYS A 4 3.90 -0.67 12.53
N CYS A 5 4.94 0.17 12.46
CA CYS A 5 5.01 1.21 11.45
C CYS A 5 4.85 0.54 10.08
N ALA A 6 4.18 1.20 9.12
CA ALA A 6 4.00 0.67 7.77
C ALA A 6 5.34 0.25 7.12
N GLN A 7 6.44 0.92 7.52
CA GLN A 7 7.81 0.61 7.10
C GLN A 7 8.33 -0.75 7.59
N ASP A 8 7.80 -1.29 8.69
CA ASP A 8 8.16 -2.60 9.25
C ASP A 8 7.20 -3.72 8.81
N MET A 9 6.19 -3.40 7.99
CA MET A 9 5.27 -4.42 7.48
C MET A 9 5.94 -5.23 6.36
N ASN A 10 6.11 -6.52 6.63
CA ASN A 10 6.51 -7.47 5.60
C ASN A 10 5.34 -7.77 4.65
N PHE A 11 5.58 -8.53 3.58
CA PHE A 11 4.56 -8.87 2.59
C PHE A 11 3.33 -9.56 3.20
N GLU A 12 3.52 -10.43 4.19
CA GLU A 12 2.41 -11.11 4.86
C GLU A 12 1.63 -10.16 5.77
N ASP A 13 2.31 -9.31 6.54
CA ASP A 13 1.67 -8.26 7.35
C ASP A 13 0.85 -7.30 6.47
N PHE A 14 1.37 -6.93 5.30
CA PHE A 14 0.65 -6.11 4.32
C PHE A 14 -0.61 -6.82 3.83
N LYS A 15 -0.49 -8.09 3.42
CA LYS A 15 -1.61 -8.88 2.91
C LYS A 15 -2.69 -9.10 3.98
N ASP A 16 -2.31 -9.35 5.23
CA ASP A 16 -3.24 -9.50 6.36
C ASP A 16 -3.93 -8.18 6.72
N ALA A 17 -3.27 -7.04 6.46
CA ALA A 17 -3.83 -5.72 6.70
C ALA A 17 -4.79 -5.25 5.59
N LEU A 18 -4.81 -5.90 4.42
CA LEU A 18 -5.76 -5.60 3.36
C LEU A 18 -7.15 -6.15 3.69
N THR A 19 -8.16 -5.29 3.60
CA THR A 19 -9.55 -5.72 3.70
C THR A 19 -10.01 -6.43 2.42
N SER A 20 -11.09 -7.20 2.50
CA SER A 20 -11.68 -7.86 1.32
C SER A 20 -12.06 -6.88 0.20
N GLU A 21 -12.41 -5.64 0.55
CA GLU A 21 -12.73 -4.58 -0.42
C GLU A 21 -11.47 -4.15 -1.19
N MET A 22 -10.37 -3.86 -0.50
CA MET A 22 -9.09 -3.50 -1.10
C MET A 22 -8.53 -4.63 -1.99
N LEU A 23 -8.67 -5.88 -1.54
CA LEU A 23 -8.27 -7.05 -2.33
C LEU A 23 -9.07 -7.16 -3.63
N ASN A 24 -10.37 -6.83 -3.59
CA ASN A 24 -11.22 -6.85 -4.76
C ASN A 24 -10.83 -5.73 -5.75
N GLU A 25 -10.55 -4.52 -5.25
CA GLU A 25 -10.10 -3.40 -6.10
C GLU A 25 -8.78 -3.70 -6.81
N LEU A 26 -7.78 -4.23 -6.08
CA LEU A 26 -6.50 -4.65 -6.66
C LEU A 26 -6.71 -5.72 -7.75
N THR A 27 -7.61 -6.67 -7.50
CA THR A 27 -7.94 -7.74 -8.46
C THR A 27 -8.65 -7.20 -9.70
N GLN A 28 -9.59 -6.28 -9.54
CA GLN A 28 -10.30 -5.64 -10.66
C GLN A 28 -9.36 -4.85 -11.56
N MET A 29 -8.33 -4.23 -10.98
CA MET A 29 -7.29 -3.50 -11.71
C MET A 29 -6.19 -4.42 -12.26
N ASN A 30 -6.28 -5.74 -12.08
CA ASN A 30 -5.26 -6.71 -12.48
C ASN A 30 -3.89 -6.46 -11.81
N ILE A 31 -3.89 -5.82 -10.63
CA ILE A 31 -2.69 -5.52 -9.85
C ILE A 31 -2.36 -6.75 -9.01
N SER A 32 -1.20 -7.36 -9.27
CA SER A 32 -0.71 -8.45 -8.42
C SER A 32 -0.36 -7.95 -7.02
N TYR A 33 -0.54 -8.79 -6.00
CA TYR A 33 -0.18 -8.45 -4.62
C TYR A 33 1.29 -8.04 -4.46
N GLN A 34 2.19 -8.64 -5.26
CA GLN A 34 3.60 -8.25 -5.26
C GLN A 34 3.83 -6.84 -5.80
N LYS A 35 3.13 -6.45 -6.87
CA LYS A 35 3.21 -5.08 -7.41
C LYS A 35 2.60 -4.08 -6.42
N ALA A 36 1.46 -4.40 -5.82
CA ALA A 36 0.86 -3.57 -4.77
C ALA A 36 1.81 -3.38 -3.58
N TYR A 37 2.45 -4.46 -3.11
CA TYR A 37 3.43 -4.39 -2.03
C TYR A 37 4.67 -3.58 -2.41
N SER A 38 5.17 -3.70 -3.63
CA SER A 38 6.30 -2.89 -4.11
C SER A 38 5.97 -1.39 -4.13
N LEU A 39 4.76 -1.02 -4.55
CA LEU A 39 4.28 0.36 -4.56
C LEU A 39 4.11 0.89 -3.12
N PHE A 40 3.53 0.06 -2.24
CA PHE A 40 3.47 0.35 -0.81
C PHE A 40 4.85 0.61 -0.19
N GLN A 41 5.85 -0.22 -0.50
CA GLN A 41 7.21 -0.03 0.00
C GLN A 41 7.85 1.26 -0.54
N ASN A 42 7.60 1.61 -1.80
CA ASN A 42 8.05 2.87 -2.38
C ASN A 42 7.44 4.07 -1.64
N MET A 43 6.12 4.07 -1.44
CA MET A 43 5.43 5.12 -0.68
C MET A 43 5.94 5.24 0.77
N CYS A 44 6.15 4.10 1.44
CA CYS A 44 6.72 4.08 2.79
C CYS A 44 8.14 4.64 2.83
N ARG A 45 8.92 4.44 1.77
CA ARG A 45 10.29 4.93 1.63
C ARG A 45 10.32 6.43 1.31
N GLU A 46 9.39 6.92 0.51
CA GLU A 46 9.26 8.34 0.16
C GLU A 46 8.77 9.17 1.35
N SER A 47 7.89 8.60 2.19
CA SER A 47 7.39 9.25 3.41
C SER A 47 8.45 9.43 4.52
N LYS A 48 9.68 8.90 4.36
CA LYS A 48 10.79 9.09 5.33
C LYS A 48 11.31 10.53 5.44
N HIS A 49 10.72 11.50 4.74
CA HIS A 49 11.20 12.89 4.70
C HIS A 49 10.58 13.86 5.72
N GLY A 50 9.94 13.38 6.79
CA GLY A 50 9.66 14.23 7.97
C GLY A 50 8.32 14.03 8.67
N ASP A 51 7.40 13.25 8.10
CA ASP A 51 6.03 13.13 8.61
C ASP A 51 5.67 11.65 8.89
N GLU A 52 6.25 11.09 9.96
CA GLU A 52 5.96 9.71 10.41
C GLU A 52 4.50 9.52 10.86
N ASP A 53 3.79 10.63 11.15
CA ASP A 53 2.35 10.63 11.48
C ASP A 53 1.43 10.60 10.24
N ASP A 54 1.96 10.78 9.02
CA ASP A 54 1.18 11.05 7.81
C ASP A 54 1.37 10.01 6.69
N ILE A 55 1.80 8.79 7.03
CA ILE A 55 1.77 7.66 6.07
C ILE A 55 0.32 7.31 5.64
N GLY A 56 -0.68 7.86 6.34
CA GLY A 56 -2.10 7.65 6.05
C GLY A 56 -2.60 6.27 6.48
N THR A 57 -3.89 6.04 6.30
CA THR A 57 -4.51 4.72 6.58
C THR A 57 -4.19 3.73 5.45
N MET A 58 -4.26 2.42 5.73
CA MET A 58 -4.09 1.39 4.69
C MET A 58 -5.04 1.60 3.50
N ASP A 59 -6.22 2.17 3.73
CA ASP A 59 -7.17 2.55 2.67
C ASP A 59 -6.62 3.62 1.74
N SER A 60 -6.09 4.71 2.32
CA SER A 60 -5.46 5.79 1.57
C SER A 60 -4.25 5.29 0.78
N ILE A 61 -3.48 4.38 1.37
CA ILE A 61 -2.33 3.74 0.73
C ILE A 61 -2.77 2.92 -0.48
N VAL A 62 -3.78 2.05 -0.35
CA VAL A 62 -4.27 1.23 -1.47
C VAL A 62 -4.82 2.08 -2.60
N ARG A 63 -5.55 3.15 -2.29
CA ARG A 63 -6.00 4.12 -3.31
C ARG A 63 -4.82 4.75 -4.05
N ASN A 64 -3.76 5.13 -3.35
CA ASN A 64 -2.56 5.64 -3.99
C ASN A 64 -1.86 4.58 -4.87
N ILE A 65 -1.77 3.32 -4.42
CA ILE A 65 -1.26 2.19 -5.25
C ILE A 65 -2.02 2.13 -6.57
N ILE A 66 -3.35 2.20 -6.49
CA ILE A 66 -4.24 2.10 -7.65
C ILE A 66 -4.04 3.30 -8.59
N LEU A 67 -3.92 4.51 -8.05
CA LEU A 67 -3.68 5.73 -8.82
C LEU A 67 -2.32 5.68 -9.54
N ASP A 68 -1.26 5.31 -8.82
CA ASP A 68 0.11 5.23 -9.34
C ASP A 68 0.20 4.19 -10.47
N TYR A 69 -0.41 3.01 -10.26
CA TYR A 69 -0.48 1.96 -11.29
C TYR A 69 -1.27 2.39 -12.53
N THR A 70 -2.37 3.14 -12.34
CA THR A 70 -3.17 3.64 -13.46
C THR A 70 -2.43 4.72 -14.25
N ASP A 71 -1.60 5.53 -13.59
CA ASP A 71 -0.73 6.51 -14.25
C ASP A 71 0.38 5.81 -15.06
N GLU A 72 1.00 4.75 -14.53
CA GLU A 72 1.99 3.92 -15.25
C GLU A 72 1.44 3.23 -16.51
N LEU A 73 0.12 3.02 -16.60
CA LEU A 73 -0.54 2.35 -17.74
C LEU A 73 -0.90 3.29 -18.91
N LYS A 74 -0.71 4.60 -18.76
CA LYS A 74 -0.96 5.59 -19.83
C LYS A 74 0.21 5.72 -20.80
#